data_AF-A0A142YMJ9-F1
#
_entry.id   AF-A0A142YMJ9-F1
#
_cell.length_a   1.000
_cell.length_b   1.000
_cell.length_c   1.000
_cell.angle_alpha   90.00
_cell.angle_beta   90.00
_cell.angle_gamma   90.00
#
_symmetry.space_group_name_H-M   'P 1'
#
loop_
_entity.id
_entity.type
_entity.pdbx_description
1 polymer ?
#
loop_
_entity_poly.entity_id
_entity_poly.type
_entity_poly.pdbx_seq_one_letter_code
_entity_poly.pdbx_strand_id
1 'polypeptide(L)'
;MGPNVGNPITSRTTPHQRYVVPEGAGAPRPSGWIETLYADEPANCRRALVPFLRNFLFFGLVFAVCRLYQTEGRAFQVLLQIAGVAFPIHYLAPYRWKKAVFLAASIAGLFLVFGTDVGAVVTALSAVLIGISRLPISWNLRAGILAVISVFLSCGQPAALFAYAPSTVWPVVGSMFMFRMLIYMYELKHAKKPEKLIDAVGYFFLLPNYCFMLFPVVDFRTWQRGYFASDVHDVQRRGLDMTFRGVVQLILYRIIDQELLIPATDVSGPLSLLGFLVFNYLVYLQVSGQFHVACGMLHMFGYQLPDTHHRYLLATGFTDYWRRINIYWKDFMVRLVFNPVVFRLKHWPQPAALAAATAVVFFVTWLLHGYQSFWLRGTWGFTTPDAVFWTVLGGLVMVNVQIDARKKPARAKLRPRADEPPPGFDFKALAVRSVKIAATFATITLLWSLWNSPSVSAWFELLGRGLQAS
;
A
#
# COMPACT_ATOMS: atom_id res chain seq x y z
N MET A 1 -23.47 -11.14 14.71
CA MET A 1 -23.59 -10.45 16.01
C MET A 1 -22.23 -10.49 16.67
N GLY A 2 -21.52 -9.37 16.72
CA GLY A 2 -20.21 -9.28 17.35
C GLY A 2 -20.36 -8.55 18.68
N PRO A 3 -19.89 -9.10 19.80
CA PRO A 3 -19.63 -8.27 20.95
C PRO A 3 -18.37 -7.46 20.65
N ASN A 4 -18.56 -6.15 20.52
CA ASN A 4 -17.53 -5.15 20.66
C ASN A 4 -16.82 -5.33 22.02
N VAL A 5 -15.53 -4.99 22.04
CA VAL A 5 -14.95 -3.89 22.84
C VAL A 5 -13.43 -4.14 22.86
N GLY A 6 -12.74 -3.54 21.88
CA GLY A 6 -11.32 -3.26 22.02
C GLY A 6 -11.14 -2.15 23.05
N ASN A 7 -10.28 -2.39 24.04
CA ASN A 7 -10.04 -1.49 25.15
C ASN A 7 -9.38 -0.17 24.64
N PRO A 8 -9.99 1.01 24.88
CA PRO A 8 -9.53 2.30 24.38
C PRO A 8 -8.62 2.97 25.40
N ILE A 9 -7.35 2.56 25.53
CA ILE A 9 -6.46 3.25 26.48
C ILE A 9 -5.01 3.38 26.03
N THR A 10 -4.79 4.22 25.01
CA THR A 10 -3.58 5.05 24.85
C THR A 10 -3.91 6.47 24.34
N SER A 11 -5.12 6.98 24.58
CA SER A 11 -5.48 8.39 24.28
C SER A 11 -6.19 9.10 25.45
N ARG A 12 -5.64 9.00 26.66
CA ARG A 12 -5.99 9.89 27.78
C ARG A 12 -4.71 10.63 28.14
N THR A 13 -4.48 11.80 27.55
CA THR A 13 -4.93 13.07 28.11
C THR A 13 -5.57 13.98 27.05
N THR A 14 -6.89 14.00 27.01
CA THR A 14 -7.64 15.22 26.69
C THR A 14 -8.63 15.43 27.83
N PRO A 15 -8.56 16.55 28.55
CA PRO A 15 -9.61 16.87 29.50
C PRO A 15 -10.89 17.10 28.70
N HIS A 16 -11.97 16.53 29.19
CA HIS A 16 -13.31 16.65 28.67
C HIS A 16 -13.68 18.15 28.58
N GLN A 17 -13.44 18.78 27.41
CA GLN A 17 -14.04 20.07 27.13
C GLN A 17 -15.53 19.82 27.02
N ARG A 18 -16.29 20.37 27.99
CA ARG A 18 -17.75 20.51 27.87
C ARG A 18 -18.04 21.10 26.50
N TYR A 19 -18.89 20.44 25.73
CA TYR A 19 -19.45 21.03 24.52
C TYR A 19 -20.33 22.21 24.97
N VAL A 20 -19.79 23.42 24.83
CA VAL A 20 -20.53 24.67 24.98
C VAL A 20 -21.19 24.92 23.63
N VAL A 21 -22.53 25.01 23.61
CA VAL A 21 -23.27 25.51 22.45
C VAL A 21 -22.74 26.91 22.18
N PRO A 22 -22.26 27.25 20.96
CA PRO A 22 -21.85 28.61 20.68
C PRO A 22 -23.06 29.52 20.91
N GLU A 23 -22.97 30.41 21.91
CA GLU A 23 -23.89 31.54 21.99
C GLU A 23 -23.85 32.26 20.65
N GLY A 24 -25.02 32.55 20.11
CA GLY A 24 -25.21 33.26 18.85
C GLY A 24 -24.70 34.70 18.93
N ALA A 25 -23.38 34.86 18.96
CA ALA A 25 -22.74 36.09 18.54
C ALA A 25 -22.63 36.00 17.02
N GLY A 26 -23.36 36.86 16.31
CA GLY A 26 -23.26 36.97 14.86
C GLY A 26 -21.79 37.04 14.46
N ALA A 27 -21.30 36.00 13.80
CA ALA A 27 -19.92 35.98 13.32
C ALA A 27 -19.72 37.24 12.48
N PRO A 28 -18.66 38.04 12.75
CA PRO A 28 -18.40 39.23 11.96
C PRO A 28 -18.33 38.82 10.49
N ARG A 29 -19.11 39.49 9.64
CA ARG A 29 -19.06 39.25 8.19
C ARG A 29 -17.60 39.41 7.77
N PRO A 30 -17.01 38.43 7.05
CA PRO A 30 -15.63 38.53 6.61
C PRO A 30 -15.46 39.86 5.86
N SER A 31 -14.55 40.70 6.37
CA SER A 31 -14.44 42.10 5.94
C SER A 31 -13.47 42.25 4.77
N GLY A 32 -12.65 41.23 4.52
CA GLY A 32 -11.72 41.14 3.39
C GLY A 32 -12.07 40.04 2.38
N TRP A 33 -11.73 40.28 1.11
CA TRP A 33 -11.84 39.28 0.04
C TRP A 33 -11.07 37.99 0.34
N ILE A 34 -9.94 38.08 1.08
CA ILE A 34 -9.13 36.94 1.51
C ILE A 34 -9.88 36.08 2.54
N GLU A 35 -10.55 36.68 3.51
CA GLU A 35 -11.34 35.94 4.51
C GLU A 35 -12.51 35.22 3.85
N THR A 36 -13.14 35.87 2.87
CA THR A 36 -14.23 35.29 2.07
C THR A 36 -13.75 34.12 1.20
N LEU A 37 -12.51 34.18 0.69
CA LEU A 37 -11.91 33.13 -0.13
C LEU A 37 -11.78 31.80 0.62
N TYR A 38 -11.62 31.85 1.95
CA TYR A 38 -11.35 30.71 2.82
C TYR A 38 -12.44 30.43 3.86
N ALA A 39 -13.59 31.10 3.77
CA ALA A 39 -14.65 31.03 4.78
C ALA A 39 -15.20 29.61 5.00
N ASP A 40 -15.24 28.78 3.95
CA ASP A 40 -15.83 27.43 3.97
C ASP A 40 -14.80 26.31 4.26
N GLU A 41 -13.59 26.63 4.70
CA GLU A 41 -12.55 25.62 4.87
C GLU A 41 -12.75 24.77 6.14
N PRO A 42 -12.57 23.44 6.05
CA PRO A 42 -12.56 22.58 7.24
C PRO A 42 -11.52 23.04 8.25
N ALA A 43 -11.81 22.92 9.55
CA ALA A 43 -10.88 23.30 10.61
C ALA A 43 -9.50 22.63 10.47
N ASN A 44 -9.48 21.36 10.05
CA ASN A 44 -8.28 20.58 9.79
C ASN A 44 -7.41 21.10 8.62
N CYS A 45 -7.96 21.99 7.79
CA CYS A 45 -7.30 22.56 6.62
C CYS A 45 -6.69 23.94 6.92
N ARG A 46 -6.78 24.41 8.17
CA ARG A 46 -6.30 25.75 8.56
C ARG A 46 -4.80 25.88 8.30
N ARG A 47 -4.43 27.02 7.73
CA ARG A 47 -3.05 27.35 7.39
C ARG A 47 -2.34 27.95 8.61
N ALA A 48 -1.15 27.45 8.89
CA ALA A 48 -0.19 28.02 9.82
C ALA A 48 1.19 28.04 9.14
N LEU A 49 1.81 29.22 9.05
CA LEU A 49 3.04 29.41 8.25
C LEU A 49 4.22 28.62 8.83
N VAL A 50 4.47 28.72 10.13
CA VAL A 50 5.65 28.10 10.77
C VAL A 50 5.65 26.57 10.64
N PRO A 51 4.56 25.84 10.98
CA PRO A 51 4.53 24.39 10.79
C PRO A 51 4.68 23.98 9.32
N PHE A 52 4.10 24.76 8.40
CA PHE A 52 4.25 24.50 6.97
C PHE A 52 5.69 24.69 6.49
N LEU A 53 6.36 25.79 6.84
CA LEU A 53 7.76 26.03 6.47
C LEU A 53 8.69 24.93 7.00
N ARG A 54 8.44 24.43 8.23
CA ARG A 54 9.17 23.29 8.79
C ARG A 54 8.97 22.01 7.96
N ASN A 55 7.73 21.71 7.56
CA ASN A 55 7.44 20.56 6.71
C ASN A 55 8.04 20.73 5.31
N PHE A 56 8.00 21.93 4.74
CA PHE A 56 8.58 22.24 3.44
C PHE A 56 10.11 22.12 3.45
N LEU A 57 10.77 22.60 4.51
CA LEU A 57 12.21 22.41 4.70
C LEU A 57 12.57 20.93 4.83
N PHE A 58 11.80 20.15 5.60
CA PHE A 58 12.02 18.71 5.71
C PHE A 58 11.85 17.99 4.36
N PHE A 59 10.84 18.37 3.57
CA PHE A 59 10.73 17.90 2.19
C PHE A 59 11.95 18.26 1.35
N GLY A 60 12.45 19.50 1.44
CA GLY A 60 13.66 19.95 0.74
C GLY A 60 14.91 19.15 1.11
N LEU A 61 15.07 18.77 2.37
CA LEU A 61 16.17 17.90 2.81
C LEU A 61 16.04 16.48 2.24
N VAL A 62 14.83 15.90 2.29
CA VAL A 62 14.55 14.58 1.68
C VAL A 62 14.81 14.62 0.17
N PHE A 63 14.39 15.69 -0.50
CA PHE A 63 14.65 15.93 -1.92
C PHE A 63 16.14 15.97 -2.24
N ALA A 64 16.92 16.72 -1.45
CA ALA A 64 18.37 16.82 -1.61
C ALA A 64 19.06 15.45 -1.47
N VAL A 65 18.67 14.65 -0.47
CA VAL A 65 19.17 13.27 -0.30
C VAL A 65 18.82 12.41 -1.50
N CYS A 66 17.57 12.44 -1.97
CA CYS A 66 17.14 11.68 -3.14
C CYS A 66 17.92 12.05 -4.41
N ARG A 67 18.24 13.33 -4.57
CA ARG A 67 19.03 13.83 -5.70
C ARG A 67 20.50 13.42 -5.60
N LEU A 68 21.11 13.55 -4.42
CA LEU A 68 22.51 13.23 -4.18
C LEU A 68 22.78 11.73 -4.37
N TYR A 69 21.94 10.88 -3.77
CA TYR A 69 22.09 9.43 -3.87
C TYR A 69 21.41 8.84 -5.10
N GLN A 70 20.75 9.64 -5.95
CA GLN A 70 19.99 9.17 -7.11
C GLN A 70 19.08 7.97 -6.77
N THR A 71 18.31 8.08 -5.68
CA THR A 71 17.65 6.94 -5.03
C THR A 71 16.78 6.10 -5.94
N GLU A 72 16.20 6.73 -6.96
CA GLU A 72 15.40 6.13 -8.03
C GLU A 72 15.65 6.91 -9.34
N GLY A 73 15.13 6.39 -10.45
CA GLY A 73 15.37 6.92 -11.79
C GLY A 73 14.78 8.32 -12.10
N ARG A 74 14.93 8.76 -13.36
CA ARG A 74 14.47 10.08 -13.85
C ARG A 74 13.02 10.39 -13.49
N ALA A 75 12.11 9.44 -13.67
CA ALA A 75 10.69 9.60 -13.37
C ALA A 75 10.46 10.06 -11.92
N PHE A 76 11.18 9.45 -10.97
CA PHE A 76 11.10 9.80 -9.55
C PHE A 76 11.56 11.22 -9.27
N GLN A 77 12.69 11.64 -9.86
CA GLN A 77 13.20 13.00 -9.70
C GLN A 77 12.24 14.06 -10.26
N VAL A 78 11.65 13.79 -11.43
CA VAL A 78 10.63 14.67 -12.04
C VAL A 78 9.41 14.80 -11.12
N LEU A 79 8.89 13.70 -10.58
CA LEU A 79 7.74 13.76 -9.68
C LEU A 79 8.04 14.47 -8.37
N LEU A 80 9.24 14.31 -7.82
CA LEU A 80 9.66 15.06 -6.65
C LEU A 80 9.75 16.57 -6.93
N GLN A 81 10.22 16.97 -8.11
CA GLN A 81 10.22 18.38 -8.52
C GLN A 81 8.79 18.92 -8.66
N ILE A 82 7.90 18.16 -9.30
CA ILE A 82 6.48 18.50 -9.42
C ILE A 82 5.85 18.61 -8.03
N ALA A 83 6.12 17.67 -7.13
CA ALA A 83 5.65 17.73 -5.75
C ALA A 83 6.19 18.97 -5.03
N GLY A 84 7.46 19.33 -5.22
CA GLY A 84 8.06 20.52 -4.63
C GLY A 84 7.40 21.84 -5.08
N VAL A 85 6.96 21.92 -6.32
CA VAL A 85 6.22 23.08 -6.85
C VAL A 85 4.74 23.03 -6.45
N ALA A 86 4.09 21.88 -6.61
CA ALA A 86 2.67 21.71 -6.35
C ALA A 86 2.32 21.79 -4.86
N PHE A 87 3.24 21.41 -3.97
CA PHE A 87 3.00 21.38 -2.53
C PHE A 87 2.64 22.76 -1.93
N PRO A 88 3.44 23.84 -2.13
CA PRO A 88 3.07 25.17 -1.66
C PRO A 88 1.82 25.73 -2.37
N ILE A 89 1.67 25.48 -3.68
CA ILE A 89 0.48 25.90 -4.43
C ILE A 89 -0.78 25.24 -3.83
N HIS A 90 -0.75 23.93 -3.61
CA HIS A 90 -1.83 23.18 -3.02
C HIS A 90 -2.11 23.61 -1.58
N TYR A 91 -1.09 23.91 -0.79
CA TYR A 91 -1.24 24.38 0.59
C TYR A 91 -1.96 25.74 0.65
N LEU A 92 -1.55 26.69 -0.18
CA LEU A 92 -2.14 28.03 -0.24
C LEU A 92 -3.52 28.05 -0.89
N ALA A 93 -3.77 27.18 -1.88
CA ALA A 93 -5.03 27.15 -2.62
C ALA A 93 -6.27 27.02 -1.69
N PRO A 94 -7.40 27.67 -2.03
CA PRO A 94 -8.65 27.49 -1.31
C PRO A 94 -9.11 26.02 -1.34
N TYR A 95 -9.75 25.54 -0.27
CA TYR A 95 -10.17 24.14 -0.13
C TYR A 95 -10.92 23.60 -1.37
N ARG A 96 -11.79 24.40 -1.98
CA ARG A 96 -12.54 24.05 -3.21
C ARG A 96 -11.65 23.70 -4.41
N TRP A 97 -10.43 24.24 -4.47
CA TRP A 97 -9.49 24.04 -5.58
C TRP A 97 -8.41 23.01 -5.29
N LYS A 98 -8.22 22.61 -4.04
CA LYS A 98 -7.15 21.69 -3.64
C LYS A 98 -7.14 20.38 -4.43
N LYS A 99 -8.31 19.75 -4.63
CA LYS A 99 -8.44 18.54 -5.47
C LYS A 99 -8.08 18.81 -6.94
N ALA A 100 -8.48 19.96 -7.48
CA ALA A 100 -8.18 20.34 -8.85
C ALA A 100 -6.68 20.61 -9.05
N VAL A 101 -6.03 21.27 -8.08
CA VAL A 101 -4.58 21.49 -8.08
C VAL A 101 -3.82 20.17 -8.02
N PHE A 102 -4.21 19.25 -7.14
CA PHE A 102 -3.60 17.92 -7.07
C PHE A 102 -3.78 17.13 -8.37
N LEU A 103 -4.99 17.17 -8.95
CA LEU A 103 -5.26 16.51 -10.23
C LEU A 103 -4.46 17.14 -11.36
N ALA A 104 -4.37 18.46 -11.45
CA ALA A 104 -3.58 19.17 -12.44
C ALA A 104 -2.09 18.79 -12.33
N ALA A 105 -1.53 18.74 -11.12
CA ALA A 105 -0.17 18.26 -10.88
C ALA A 105 0.01 16.80 -11.30
N SER A 106 -1.00 15.95 -11.07
CA SER A 106 -0.98 14.54 -11.46
C SER A 106 -1.06 14.35 -12.98
N ILE A 107 -1.87 15.15 -13.69
CA ILE A 107 -1.91 15.14 -15.14
C ILE A 107 -0.59 15.67 -15.72
N ALA A 108 -0.07 16.78 -15.20
CA ALA A 108 1.24 17.28 -15.60
C ALA A 108 2.35 16.24 -15.38
N GLY A 109 2.31 15.52 -14.26
CA GLY A 109 3.25 14.42 -13.96
C GLY A 109 3.23 13.30 -14.99
N LEU A 110 2.04 12.88 -15.45
CA LEU A 110 1.92 11.88 -16.52
C LEU A 110 2.67 12.32 -17.79
N PHE A 111 2.43 13.55 -18.26
CA PHE A 111 3.05 14.08 -19.47
C PHE A 111 4.55 14.36 -19.31
N LEU A 112 4.98 14.85 -18.15
CA LEU A 112 6.39 15.16 -17.89
C LEU A 112 7.24 13.90 -17.70
N VAL A 113 6.67 12.82 -17.18
CA VAL A 113 7.38 11.55 -16.98
C VAL A 113 7.44 10.73 -18.27
N PHE A 114 6.32 10.60 -18.99
CA PHE A 114 6.20 9.66 -20.10
C PHE A 114 6.16 10.31 -21.49
N GLY A 115 6.09 11.64 -21.58
CA GLY A 115 5.98 12.37 -22.84
C GLY A 115 4.54 12.50 -23.35
N THR A 116 4.37 13.24 -24.44
CA THR A 116 3.07 13.57 -25.04
C THR A 116 2.34 12.35 -25.58
N ASP A 117 3.06 11.48 -26.28
CA ASP A 117 2.46 10.36 -27.01
C ASP A 117 1.87 9.33 -26.04
N VAL A 118 2.65 8.92 -25.04
CA VAL A 118 2.20 8.02 -23.98
C VAL A 118 1.12 8.69 -23.12
N GLY A 119 1.33 9.94 -22.72
CA GLY A 119 0.39 10.67 -21.88
C GLY A 119 -0.99 10.84 -22.53
N ALA A 120 -1.03 11.11 -23.83
CA ALA A 120 -2.27 11.24 -24.59
C ALA A 120 -3.03 9.91 -24.66
N VAL A 121 -2.35 8.82 -25.04
CA VAL A 121 -2.97 7.49 -25.13
C VAL A 121 -3.45 6.99 -23.77
N VAL A 122 -2.63 7.13 -22.72
CA VAL A 122 -3.02 6.76 -21.34
C VAL A 122 -4.24 7.57 -20.90
N THR A 123 -4.28 8.87 -21.18
CA THR A 123 -5.41 9.72 -20.81
C THR A 123 -6.69 9.31 -21.54
N ALA A 124 -6.61 9.01 -22.84
CA ALA A 124 -7.74 8.54 -23.64
C ALA A 124 -8.28 7.21 -23.12
N LEU A 125 -7.41 6.21 -22.90
CA LEU A 125 -7.80 4.91 -22.34
C LEU A 125 -8.39 5.05 -20.93
N SER A 126 -7.81 5.91 -20.11
CA SER A 126 -8.33 6.21 -18.77
C SER A 126 -9.73 6.83 -18.83
N ALA A 127 -9.98 7.75 -19.76
CA ALA A 127 -11.28 8.36 -19.96
C ALA A 127 -12.33 7.32 -20.38
N VAL A 128 -11.97 6.37 -21.24
CA VAL A 128 -12.84 5.24 -21.63
C VAL A 128 -13.17 4.36 -20.42
N LEU A 129 -12.17 3.90 -19.66
CA LEU A 129 -12.38 3.02 -18.51
C LEU A 129 -13.21 3.69 -17.41
N ILE A 130 -12.91 4.95 -17.09
CA ILE A 130 -13.69 5.74 -16.13
C ILE A 130 -15.09 6.01 -16.68
N GLY A 131 -15.22 6.31 -17.97
CA GLY A 131 -16.51 6.51 -18.65
C GLY A 131 -17.42 5.30 -18.52
N ILE A 132 -16.91 4.10 -18.85
CA ILE A 132 -17.65 2.84 -18.73
C ILE A 132 -18.15 2.62 -17.30
N SER A 133 -17.29 2.85 -16.30
CA SER A 133 -17.67 2.68 -14.88
C SER A 133 -18.83 3.60 -14.44
N ARG A 134 -19.04 4.71 -15.16
CA ARG A 134 -20.03 5.76 -14.86
C ARG A 134 -21.23 5.78 -15.81
N LEU A 135 -21.30 4.88 -16.80
CA LEU A 135 -22.45 4.80 -17.70
C LEU A 135 -23.76 4.62 -16.92
N PRO A 136 -24.88 5.25 -17.35
CA PRO A 136 -26.19 5.14 -16.70
C PRO A 136 -26.88 3.80 -17.01
N ILE A 137 -26.12 2.70 -16.92
CA ILE A 137 -26.57 1.33 -17.17
C ILE A 137 -26.40 0.47 -15.90
N SER A 138 -26.95 -0.73 -15.91
CA SER A 138 -26.89 -1.64 -14.76
C SER A 138 -25.44 -1.88 -14.32
N TRP A 139 -25.22 -2.03 -13.01
CA TRP A 139 -23.88 -2.28 -12.47
C TRP A 139 -23.27 -3.55 -13.06
N ASN A 140 -24.07 -4.60 -13.24
CA ASN A 140 -23.64 -5.87 -13.84
C ASN A 140 -23.10 -5.67 -15.26
N LEU A 141 -23.76 -4.84 -16.08
CA LEU A 141 -23.31 -4.58 -17.46
C LEU A 141 -22.00 -3.78 -17.47
N ARG A 142 -21.86 -2.76 -16.62
CA ARG A 142 -20.59 -2.02 -16.47
C ARG A 142 -19.44 -2.93 -16.05
N ALA A 143 -19.67 -3.75 -15.02
CA ALA A 143 -18.68 -4.71 -14.54
C ALA A 143 -18.35 -5.76 -15.60
N GLY A 144 -19.36 -6.25 -16.33
CA GLY A 144 -19.19 -7.19 -17.43
C GLY A 144 -18.36 -6.62 -18.58
N ILE A 145 -18.65 -5.40 -19.03
CA ILE A 145 -17.87 -4.72 -20.09
C ILE A 145 -16.42 -4.55 -19.65
N LEU A 146 -16.18 -4.04 -18.44
CA LEU A 146 -14.81 -3.87 -17.92
C LEU A 146 -14.08 -5.21 -17.81
N ALA A 147 -14.75 -6.26 -17.34
CA ALA A 147 -14.18 -7.61 -17.25
C ALA A 147 -13.84 -8.18 -18.63
N VAL A 148 -14.73 -8.03 -19.62
CA VAL A 148 -14.49 -8.45 -21.01
C VAL A 148 -13.30 -7.70 -21.59
N ILE A 149 -13.20 -6.39 -21.40
CA ILE A 149 -12.05 -5.59 -21.85
C ILE A 149 -10.77 -6.10 -21.19
N SER A 150 -10.76 -6.30 -19.87
CA SER A 150 -9.59 -6.80 -19.15
C SER A 150 -9.16 -8.17 -19.65
N VAL A 151 -10.10 -9.11 -19.82
CA VAL A 151 -9.82 -10.48 -20.31
C VAL A 151 -9.34 -10.45 -21.77
N PHE A 152 -9.97 -9.65 -22.62
CA PHE A 152 -9.57 -9.49 -24.01
C PHE A 152 -8.13 -8.95 -24.12
N LEU A 153 -7.77 -7.94 -23.33
CA LEU A 153 -6.42 -7.39 -23.33
C LEU A 153 -5.40 -8.35 -22.71
N SER A 154 -5.76 -9.08 -21.64
CA SER A 154 -4.81 -9.94 -20.92
C SER A 154 -4.61 -11.33 -21.51
N CYS A 155 -5.68 -11.94 -21.98
CA CYS A 155 -5.68 -13.30 -22.52
C CYS A 155 -5.70 -13.31 -24.05
N GLY A 156 -6.40 -12.36 -24.67
CA GLY A 156 -6.47 -12.24 -26.13
C GLY A 156 -5.22 -11.65 -26.76
N GLN A 157 -4.46 -10.83 -26.00
CA GLN A 157 -3.19 -10.20 -26.39
C GLN A 157 -3.14 -9.79 -27.87
N PRO A 158 -4.07 -8.94 -28.34
CA PRO A 158 -4.15 -8.57 -29.75
C PRO A 158 -2.87 -7.83 -30.19
N ALA A 159 -1.96 -8.56 -30.84
CA ALA A 159 -0.62 -8.05 -31.18
C ALA A 159 -0.67 -6.74 -31.98
N ALA A 160 -1.62 -6.61 -32.90
CA ALA A 160 -1.83 -5.38 -33.65
C ALA A 160 -2.14 -4.19 -32.73
N LEU A 161 -3.09 -4.33 -31.79
CA LEU A 161 -3.43 -3.26 -30.84
C LEU A 161 -2.25 -2.89 -29.95
N PHE A 162 -1.52 -3.88 -29.47
CA PHE A 162 -0.33 -3.66 -28.63
C PHE A 162 0.81 -2.97 -29.40
N ALA A 163 0.93 -3.21 -30.72
CA ALA A 163 1.91 -2.57 -31.58
C ALA A 163 1.57 -1.12 -31.95
N TYR A 164 0.28 -0.74 -31.96
CA TYR A 164 -0.15 0.64 -32.27
C TYR A 164 0.11 1.65 -31.14
N ALA A 165 0.35 1.19 -29.92
CA ALA A 165 0.66 2.05 -28.77
C ALA A 165 2.10 1.81 -28.28
N PRO A 166 2.79 2.85 -27.76
CA PRO A 166 4.08 2.64 -27.11
C PRO A 166 3.98 1.57 -26.01
N SER A 167 4.99 0.71 -25.92
CA SER A 167 4.99 -0.44 -24.98
C SER A 167 4.82 -0.03 -23.51
N THR A 168 5.17 1.22 -23.16
CA THR A 168 5.00 1.82 -21.83
C THR A 168 3.55 2.13 -21.46
N VAL A 169 2.64 2.26 -22.44
CA VAL A 169 1.21 2.56 -22.18
C VAL A 169 0.56 1.48 -21.33
N TRP A 170 0.80 0.20 -21.65
CA TRP A 170 0.10 -0.91 -21.01
C TRP A 170 0.47 -1.08 -19.53
N PRO A 171 1.76 -1.04 -19.12
CA PRO A 171 2.12 -1.02 -17.71
C PRO A 171 1.61 0.19 -16.95
N VAL A 172 1.57 1.37 -17.58
CA VAL A 172 1.03 2.58 -16.94
C VAL A 172 -0.48 2.44 -16.71
N VAL A 173 -1.26 2.08 -17.72
CA VAL A 173 -2.71 1.83 -17.56
C VAL A 173 -2.97 0.70 -16.58
N GLY A 174 -2.21 -0.39 -16.67
CA GLY A 174 -2.29 -1.54 -15.78
C GLY A 174 -2.10 -1.13 -14.31
N SER A 175 -0.98 -0.48 -13.98
CA SER A 175 -0.72 0.03 -12.62
C SER A 175 -1.79 1.02 -12.14
N MET A 176 -2.36 1.80 -13.06
CA MET A 176 -3.39 2.77 -12.74
C MET A 176 -4.73 2.11 -12.37
N PHE A 177 -5.13 1.10 -13.15
CA PHE A 177 -6.50 0.60 -13.12
C PHE A 177 -6.65 -0.80 -12.52
N MET A 178 -5.68 -1.71 -12.65
CA MET A 178 -5.86 -3.15 -12.36
C MET A 178 -6.70 -3.47 -11.12
N PHE A 179 -6.16 -3.28 -9.91
CA PHE A 179 -6.85 -3.58 -8.66
C PHE A 179 -7.73 -2.43 -8.19
N ARG A 180 -7.34 -1.19 -8.51
CA ARG A 180 -8.11 0.00 -8.14
C ARG A 180 -9.47 0.05 -8.82
N MET A 181 -9.60 -0.44 -10.05
CA MET A 181 -10.88 -0.57 -10.74
C MET A 181 -11.76 -1.62 -10.09
N LEU A 182 -11.21 -2.75 -9.63
CA LEU A 182 -11.96 -3.76 -8.86
C LEU A 182 -12.54 -3.16 -7.57
N ILE A 183 -11.71 -2.44 -6.80
CA ILE A 183 -12.18 -1.73 -5.60
C ILE A 183 -13.23 -0.69 -5.97
N TYR A 184 -12.95 0.15 -6.96
CA TYR A 184 -13.83 1.24 -7.35
C TYR A 184 -15.22 0.71 -7.75
N MET A 185 -15.27 -0.34 -8.58
CA MET A 185 -16.52 -0.98 -8.97
C MET A 185 -17.23 -1.65 -7.80
N TYR A 186 -16.49 -2.27 -6.87
CA TYR A 186 -17.06 -2.81 -5.63
C TYR A 186 -17.69 -1.69 -4.77
N GLU A 187 -17.06 -0.53 -4.69
CA GLU A 187 -17.60 0.63 -3.97
C GLU A 187 -18.82 1.24 -4.64
N LEU A 188 -18.81 1.34 -5.97
CA LEU A 188 -19.95 1.83 -6.74
C LEU A 188 -21.18 0.92 -6.58
N LYS A 189 -20.99 -0.39 -6.39
CA LYS A 189 -22.10 -1.32 -6.14
C LYS A 189 -22.88 -0.97 -4.86
N HIS A 190 -22.18 -0.48 -3.85
CA HIS A 190 -22.73 -0.19 -2.52
C HIS A 190 -22.87 1.31 -2.26
N ALA A 191 -22.61 2.15 -3.27
CA ALA A 191 -22.69 3.59 -3.16
C ALA A 191 -24.16 4.05 -3.10
N LYS A 192 -24.48 4.89 -2.11
CA LYS A 192 -25.83 5.48 -1.98
C LYS A 192 -26.07 6.64 -2.94
N LYS A 193 -24.99 7.29 -3.42
CA LYS A 193 -25.03 8.45 -4.29
C LYS A 193 -23.96 8.33 -5.38
N PRO A 194 -24.16 8.93 -6.56
CA PRO A 194 -23.12 8.99 -7.58
C PRO A 194 -21.87 9.70 -7.07
N GLU A 195 -20.70 9.12 -7.35
CA GLU A 195 -19.42 9.73 -7.00
C GLU A 195 -19.14 10.95 -7.89
N LYS A 196 -18.48 11.98 -7.34
CA LYS A 196 -18.07 13.16 -8.12
C LYS A 196 -16.99 12.75 -9.13
N LEU A 197 -17.01 13.38 -10.32
CA LEU A 197 -16.05 13.05 -11.38
C LEU A 197 -14.61 13.32 -10.93
N ILE A 198 -14.36 14.43 -10.24
CA ILE A 198 -13.02 14.77 -9.74
C ILE A 198 -12.47 13.75 -8.74
N ASP A 199 -13.34 13.10 -7.96
CA ASP A 199 -12.94 12.04 -7.02
C ASP A 199 -12.60 10.75 -7.77
N ALA A 200 -13.36 10.41 -8.81
CA ALA A 200 -13.08 9.26 -9.65
C ALA A 200 -11.76 9.42 -10.42
N VAL A 201 -11.59 10.56 -11.11
CA VAL A 201 -10.37 10.85 -11.89
C VAL A 201 -9.17 10.99 -10.95
N GLY A 202 -9.29 11.76 -9.86
CA GLY A 202 -8.22 11.93 -8.88
C GLY A 202 -7.78 10.61 -8.22
N TYR A 203 -8.70 9.66 -8.03
CA TYR A 203 -8.38 8.36 -7.46
C TYR A 203 -7.55 7.48 -8.41
N PHE A 204 -7.76 7.56 -9.73
CA PHE A 204 -6.97 6.79 -10.70
C PHE A 204 -5.63 7.49 -11.04
N PHE A 205 -5.64 8.82 -11.12
CA PHE A 205 -4.46 9.65 -11.40
C PHE A 205 -3.76 10.09 -10.11
N LEU A 206 -3.25 9.11 -9.34
CA LEU A 206 -2.43 9.40 -8.16
C LEU A 206 -1.00 9.73 -8.60
N LEU A 207 -0.55 10.96 -8.35
CA LEU A 207 0.78 11.46 -8.73
C LEU A 207 1.93 10.44 -8.56
N PRO A 208 2.15 9.79 -7.40
CA PRO A 208 3.30 8.88 -7.21
C PRO A 208 3.24 7.58 -8.02
N ASN A 209 2.10 7.24 -8.65
CA ASN A 209 1.98 6.02 -9.44
C ASN A 209 2.84 6.07 -10.73
N TYR A 210 3.21 7.26 -11.22
CA TYR A 210 4.00 7.37 -12.45
C TYR A 210 5.48 7.01 -12.27
N CYS A 211 6.01 7.06 -11.04
CA CYS A 211 7.37 6.56 -10.76
C CYS A 211 7.37 5.16 -10.15
N PHE A 212 6.27 4.75 -9.50
CA PHE A 212 6.12 3.43 -8.89
C PHE A 212 4.97 2.67 -9.57
N MET A 213 5.30 1.94 -10.64
CA MET A 213 4.32 1.12 -11.36
C MET A 213 3.78 -0.03 -10.50
N LEU A 214 4.63 -0.61 -9.64
CA LEU A 214 4.13 -1.41 -8.52
C LEU A 214 3.64 -0.44 -7.43
N PHE A 215 2.33 -0.26 -7.34
CA PHE A 215 1.72 0.75 -6.48
C PHE A 215 0.88 0.10 -5.37
N PRO A 216 0.85 0.66 -4.14
CA PRO A 216 -0.03 0.15 -3.09
C PRO A 216 -1.49 0.19 -3.54
N VAL A 217 -2.22 -0.87 -3.22
CA VAL A 217 -3.64 -1.00 -3.60
C VAL A 217 -4.50 -0.12 -2.69
N VAL A 218 -4.49 1.19 -2.95
CA VAL A 218 -5.19 2.21 -2.15
C VAL A 218 -6.69 2.01 -2.27
N ASP A 219 -7.37 1.88 -1.14
CA ASP A 219 -8.83 1.76 -1.10
C ASP A 219 -9.52 3.10 -1.39
N PHE A 220 -10.51 3.10 -2.28
CA PHE A 220 -11.23 4.31 -2.69
C PHE A 220 -11.88 5.06 -1.51
N ARG A 221 -12.53 4.35 -0.58
CA ARG A 221 -13.19 4.98 0.57
C ARG A 221 -12.19 5.46 1.59
N THR A 222 -11.13 4.70 1.83
CA THR A 222 -10.05 5.15 2.71
C THR A 222 -9.40 6.43 2.17
N TRP A 223 -9.14 6.48 0.86
CA TRP A 223 -8.61 7.68 0.20
C TRP A 223 -9.56 8.89 0.31
N GLN A 224 -10.86 8.70 0.02
CA GLN A 224 -11.85 9.78 0.15
C GLN A 224 -11.99 10.26 1.60
N ARG A 225 -12.14 9.34 2.54
CA ARG A 225 -12.34 9.67 3.97
C ARG A 225 -11.10 10.26 4.61
N GLY A 226 -9.90 9.89 4.12
CA GLY A 226 -8.64 10.40 4.61
C GLY A 226 -8.33 11.84 4.19
N TYR A 227 -9.04 12.40 3.22
CA TYR A 227 -8.79 13.74 2.71
C TYR A 227 -9.11 14.82 3.75
N PHE A 228 -8.08 15.45 4.33
CA PHE A 228 -8.18 16.43 5.43
C PHE A 228 -8.94 15.91 6.67
N ALA A 229 -8.80 14.61 6.96
CA ALA A 229 -9.43 13.97 8.12
C ALA A 229 -8.82 14.38 9.47
N SER A 230 -7.56 14.82 9.47
CA SER A 230 -6.82 15.33 10.63
C SER A 230 -6.11 16.62 10.24
N ASP A 231 -5.50 17.31 11.23
CA ASP A 231 -4.70 18.51 11.02
C ASP A 231 -3.70 18.36 9.86
N VAL A 232 -3.72 19.33 8.93
CA VAL A 232 -2.94 19.27 7.70
C VAL A 232 -1.43 19.19 7.95
N HIS A 233 -0.91 19.88 8.96
CA HIS A 233 0.53 19.91 9.24
C HIS A 233 1.01 18.60 9.85
N ASP A 234 0.19 17.98 10.69
CA ASP A 234 0.45 16.65 11.24
C ASP A 234 0.39 15.56 10.17
N VAL A 235 -0.61 15.63 9.28
CA VAL A 235 -0.73 14.71 8.13
C VAL A 235 0.49 14.84 7.22
N GLN A 236 0.88 16.08 6.88
CA GLN A 236 2.09 16.35 6.09
C GLN A 236 3.35 15.84 6.79
N ARG A 237 3.52 16.10 8.10
CA ARG A 237 4.69 15.65 8.85
C ARG A 237 4.79 14.12 8.86
N ARG A 238 3.68 13.43 9.13
CA ARG A 238 3.62 11.97 9.04
C ARG A 238 3.98 11.48 7.63
N GLY A 239 3.48 12.16 6.60
CA GLY A 239 3.82 11.88 5.21
C GLY A 239 5.32 11.96 4.95
N LEU A 240 5.98 13.00 5.45
CA LEU A 240 7.42 13.19 5.32
C LEU A 240 8.23 12.16 6.14
N ASP A 241 7.77 11.80 7.33
CA ASP A 241 8.38 10.71 8.11
C ASP A 241 8.28 9.37 7.38
N MET A 242 7.15 9.10 6.70
CA MET A 242 6.99 7.93 5.84
C MET A 242 7.94 8.00 4.64
N THR A 243 7.98 9.12 3.91
CA THR A 243 8.89 9.32 2.78
C THR A 243 10.34 9.12 3.20
N PHE A 244 10.76 9.69 4.33
CA PHE A 244 12.11 9.51 4.87
C PHE A 244 12.43 8.04 5.15
N ARG A 245 11.55 7.31 5.83
CA ARG A 245 11.71 5.86 6.05
C ARG A 245 11.82 5.10 4.74
N GLY A 246 11.01 5.46 3.75
CA GLY A 246 11.04 4.85 2.43
C GLY A 246 12.37 5.10 1.71
N VAL A 247 12.87 6.34 1.73
CA VAL A 247 14.18 6.69 1.17
C VAL A 247 15.32 5.92 1.83
N VAL A 248 15.32 5.78 3.16
CA VAL A 248 16.31 4.96 3.87
C VAL A 248 16.24 3.51 3.40
N GLN A 249 15.04 2.94 3.25
CA GLN A 249 14.86 1.57 2.75
C GLN A 249 15.36 1.41 1.30
N LEU A 250 15.15 2.41 0.43
CA LEU A 250 15.65 2.40 -0.95
C LEU A 250 17.18 2.47 -1.02
N ILE A 251 17.81 3.30 -0.18
CA ILE A 251 19.27 3.38 -0.09
C ILE A 251 19.84 2.03 0.40
N LEU A 252 19.25 1.46 1.45
CA LEU A 252 19.65 0.15 1.96
C LEU A 252 19.44 -0.96 0.92
N TYR A 253 18.32 -0.95 0.21
CA TYR A 253 18.06 -1.86 -0.89
C TYR A 253 19.17 -1.79 -1.93
N ARG A 254 19.59 -0.58 -2.36
CA ARG A 254 20.64 -0.44 -3.37
C ARG A 254 22.00 -0.95 -2.89
N ILE A 255 22.36 -0.68 -1.64
CA ILE A 255 23.59 -1.26 -1.05
C ILE A 255 23.51 -2.80 -1.08
N ILE A 256 22.36 -3.36 -0.72
CA ILE A 256 22.18 -4.82 -0.73
C ILE A 256 22.27 -5.37 -2.14
N ASP A 257 21.51 -4.80 -3.08
CA ASP A 257 21.40 -5.25 -4.46
C ASP A 257 22.72 -5.15 -5.23
N GLN A 258 23.52 -4.11 -4.96
CA GLN A 258 24.76 -3.83 -5.69
C GLN A 258 26.00 -4.46 -5.04
N GLU A 259 26.08 -4.52 -3.71
CA GLU A 259 27.33 -4.87 -3.00
C GLU A 259 27.23 -6.17 -2.19
N LEU A 260 26.04 -6.59 -1.77
CA LEU A 260 25.87 -7.70 -0.81
C LEU A 260 25.13 -8.91 -1.38
N LEU A 261 24.36 -8.73 -2.46
CA LEU A 261 23.55 -9.78 -3.05
C LEU A 261 24.44 -10.79 -3.77
N ILE A 262 24.44 -12.03 -3.26
CA ILE A 262 25.18 -13.15 -3.85
C ILE A 262 24.35 -13.73 -4.99
N PRO A 263 24.91 -13.93 -6.20
CA PRO A 263 24.22 -14.66 -7.27
C PRO A 263 23.96 -16.12 -6.88
N ALA A 264 22.83 -16.68 -7.30
CA ALA A 264 22.50 -18.08 -7.03
C ALA A 264 23.56 -19.08 -7.54
N THR A 265 24.31 -18.74 -8.58
CA THR A 265 25.40 -19.55 -9.13
C THR A 265 26.62 -19.60 -8.23
N ASP A 266 26.84 -18.56 -7.42
CA ASP A 266 28.07 -18.33 -6.66
C ASP A 266 27.94 -18.81 -5.21
N VAL A 267 26.79 -19.41 -4.87
CA VAL A 267 26.56 -20.04 -3.57
C VAL A 267 27.41 -21.31 -3.47
N SER A 268 28.46 -21.22 -2.66
CA SER A 268 29.34 -22.32 -2.27
C SER A 268 29.55 -22.30 -0.75
N GLY A 269 28.96 -23.27 -0.04
CA GLY A 269 29.08 -23.43 1.41
C GLY A 269 28.12 -22.61 2.30
N PRO A 270 28.11 -22.88 3.62
CA PRO A 270 27.02 -22.43 4.51
C PRO A 270 26.92 -20.91 4.69
N LEU A 271 28.06 -20.21 4.69
CA LEU A 271 28.08 -18.76 4.89
C LEU A 271 27.55 -18.00 3.69
N SER A 272 27.93 -18.41 2.46
CA SER A 272 27.41 -17.82 1.23
C SER A 272 25.92 -18.14 1.05
N LEU A 273 25.47 -19.34 1.45
CA LEU A 273 24.05 -19.68 1.49
C LEU A 273 23.28 -18.78 2.46
N LEU A 274 23.79 -18.57 3.68
CA LEU A 274 23.15 -17.67 4.64
C LEU A 274 23.07 -16.24 4.09
N GLY A 275 24.15 -15.75 3.49
CA GLY A 275 24.20 -14.44 2.82
C GLY A 275 23.15 -14.34 1.71
N PHE A 276 23.08 -15.34 0.83
CA PHE A 276 22.06 -15.42 -0.22
C PHE A 276 20.65 -15.36 0.35
N LEU A 277 20.30 -16.22 1.31
CA LEU A 277 18.95 -16.28 1.88
C LEU A 277 18.53 -14.94 2.51
N VAL A 278 19.42 -14.30 3.26
CA VAL A 278 19.13 -13.04 3.96
C VAL A 278 19.04 -11.89 2.96
N PHE A 279 20.05 -11.67 2.13
CA PHE A 279 20.09 -10.52 1.22
C PHE A 279 19.07 -10.63 0.10
N ASN A 280 18.79 -11.84 -0.41
CA ASN A 280 17.73 -12.07 -1.39
C ASN A 280 16.35 -11.69 -0.83
N TYR A 281 16.08 -11.96 0.45
CA TYR A 281 14.86 -11.49 1.10
C TYR A 281 14.84 -9.97 1.33
N LEU A 282 15.96 -9.39 1.75
CA LEU A 282 16.05 -7.96 2.03
C LEU A 282 15.93 -7.08 0.79
N VAL A 283 16.06 -7.61 -0.43
CA VAL A 283 15.68 -6.91 -1.68
C VAL A 283 14.23 -6.40 -1.62
N TYR A 284 13.35 -7.05 -0.84
CA TYR A 284 11.99 -6.55 -0.61
C TYR A 284 11.91 -5.13 -0.02
N LEU A 285 13.01 -4.62 0.57
CA LEU A 285 13.12 -3.23 1.00
C LEU A 285 12.84 -2.25 -0.15
N GLN A 286 13.06 -2.64 -1.41
CA GLN A 286 12.64 -1.86 -2.58
C GLN A 286 11.12 -1.61 -2.55
N VAL A 287 10.32 -2.67 -2.52
CA VAL A 287 8.84 -2.58 -2.51
C VAL A 287 8.35 -1.80 -1.30
N SER A 288 8.91 -2.12 -0.12
CA SER A 288 8.57 -1.39 1.11
C SER A 288 8.92 0.09 1.00
N GLY A 289 10.10 0.42 0.48
CA GLY A 289 10.57 1.79 0.32
C GLY A 289 9.70 2.60 -0.63
N GLN A 290 9.43 2.06 -1.81
CA GLN A 290 8.58 2.67 -2.82
C GLN A 290 7.17 2.96 -2.28
N PHE A 291 6.58 2.01 -1.54
CA PHE A 291 5.24 2.19 -0.98
C PHE A 291 5.20 3.30 0.08
N HIS A 292 6.20 3.37 0.96
CA HIS A 292 6.28 4.44 1.96
C HIS A 292 6.42 5.82 1.31
N VAL A 293 7.26 5.94 0.28
CA VAL A 293 7.41 7.20 -0.46
C VAL A 293 6.12 7.57 -1.19
N ALA A 294 5.49 6.60 -1.86
CA ALA A 294 4.22 6.81 -2.56
C ALA A 294 3.12 7.33 -1.62
N CYS A 295 2.88 6.64 -0.50
CA CYS A 295 1.88 7.06 0.47
C CYS A 295 2.28 8.36 1.18
N GLY A 296 3.57 8.55 1.48
CA GLY A 296 4.10 9.76 2.08
C GLY A 296 3.87 11.01 1.22
N MET A 297 4.05 10.88 -0.10
CA MET A 297 3.73 11.94 -1.06
C MET A 297 2.25 12.30 -1.05
N LEU A 298 1.34 11.31 -0.99
CA LEU A 298 -0.11 11.58 -0.92
C LEU A 298 -0.51 12.32 0.37
N HIS A 299 0.15 12.03 1.49
CA HIS A 299 -0.07 12.75 2.75
C HIS A 299 0.31 14.24 2.64
N MET A 300 1.33 14.60 1.85
CA MET A 300 1.68 16.00 1.63
C MET A 300 0.50 16.81 1.04
N PHE A 301 -0.36 16.14 0.26
CA PHE A 301 -1.56 16.72 -0.33
C PHE A 301 -2.84 16.50 0.51
N GLY A 302 -2.69 16.14 1.79
CA GLY A 302 -3.79 16.03 2.75
C GLY A 302 -4.53 14.70 2.74
N TYR A 303 -4.07 13.68 2.01
CA TYR A 303 -4.65 12.34 2.04
C TYR A 303 -4.05 11.52 3.18
N GLN A 304 -4.75 11.43 4.31
CA GLN A 304 -4.34 10.60 5.43
C GLN A 304 -4.60 9.12 5.12
N LEU A 305 -3.53 8.38 4.87
CA LEU A 305 -3.58 6.96 4.52
C LEU A 305 -2.92 6.10 5.61
N PRO A 306 -3.26 4.80 5.73
CA PRO A 306 -2.61 3.92 6.70
C PRO A 306 -1.14 3.67 6.33
N ASP A 307 -0.37 3.20 7.31
CA ASP A 307 1.00 2.73 7.09
C ASP A 307 1.01 1.58 6.07
N THR A 308 2.06 1.50 5.26
CA THR A 308 2.17 0.47 4.22
C THR A 308 2.69 -0.86 4.74
N HIS A 309 3.63 -0.78 5.68
CA HIS A 309 4.34 -1.89 6.28
C HIS A 309 4.55 -1.61 7.76
N HIS A 310 4.67 -2.66 8.59
CA HIS A 310 4.85 -2.45 10.03
C HIS A 310 5.77 -3.48 10.69
N ARG A 311 7.08 -3.19 10.69
CA ARG A 311 8.12 -4.02 11.34
C ARG A 311 8.00 -5.51 10.99
N TYR A 312 7.80 -5.80 9.71
CA TYR A 312 7.51 -7.15 9.21
C TYR A 312 8.67 -8.14 9.41
N LEU A 313 9.91 -7.66 9.48
CA LEU A 313 11.09 -8.47 9.82
C LEU A 313 11.06 -9.00 11.26
N LEU A 314 10.23 -8.41 12.13
CA LEU A 314 10.06 -8.78 13.55
C LEU A 314 8.74 -9.53 13.81
N ALA A 315 8.15 -10.12 12.77
CA ALA A 315 6.92 -10.90 12.90
C ALA A 315 7.15 -12.14 13.78
N THR A 316 6.18 -12.45 14.63
CA THR A 316 6.25 -13.59 15.58
C THR A 316 5.49 -14.85 15.11
N GLY A 317 4.99 -14.81 13.89
CA GLY A 317 4.29 -15.90 13.20
C GLY A 317 3.81 -15.45 11.82
N PHE A 318 3.27 -16.38 11.03
CA PHE A 318 2.94 -16.14 9.62
C PHE A 318 1.70 -15.26 9.44
N THR A 319 0.68 -15.39 10.31
CA THR A 319 -0.46 -14.45 10.30
C THR A 319 -0.04 -13.03 10.68
N ASP A 320 0.90 -12.90 11.64
CA ASP A 320 1.46 -11.60 12.05
C ASP A 320 2.30 -11.00 10.91
N TYR A 321 3.09 -11.82 10.21
CA TYR A 321 3.84 -11.44 9.01
C TYR A 321 2.93 -10.94 7.89
N TRP A 322 1.91 -11.73 7.50
CA TRP A 322 0.93 -11.39 6.46
C TRP A 322 0.24 -10.04 6.74
N ARG A 323 -0.04 -9.75 8.01
CA ARG A 323 -0.66 -8.49 8.43
C ARG A 323 0.26 -7.27 8.32
N ARG A 324 1.57 -7.46 8.27
CA ARG A 324 2.58 -6.39 8.39
C ARG A 324 3.37 -6.14 7.11
N ILE A 325 3.53 -7.16 6.26
CA ILE A 325 4.39 -7.11 5.08
C ILE A 325 3.77 -6.33 3.93
N ASN A 326 2.46 -6.31 3.77
CA ASN A 326 1.80 -5.47 2.77
C ASN A 326 0.37 -5.19 3.22
N ILE A 327 0.20 -4.11 3.99
CA ILE A 327 -1.07 -3.80 4.66
C ILE A 327 -2.18 -3.54 3.64
N TYR A 328 -1.85 -2.84 2.55
CA TYR A 328 -2.80 -2.51 1.47
C TYR A 328 -3.30 -3.77 0.76
N TRP A 329 -2.39 -4.69 0.40
CA TRP A 329 -2.77 -5.97 -0.19
C TRP A 329 -3.64 -6.81 0.75
N LYS A 330 -3.23 -6.89 2.02
CA LYS A 330 -3.99 -7.60 3.05
C LYS A 330 -5.37 -6.97 3.26
N ASP A 331 -5.52 -5.65 3.23
CA ASP A 331 -6.82 -4.97 3.36
C ASP A 331 -7.71 -5.22 2.15
N PHE A 332 -7.13 -5.15 0.95
CA PHE A 332 -7.79 -5.49 -0.31
C PHE A 332 -8.34 -6.93 -0.30
N MET A 333 -7.51 -7.91 0.07
CA MET A 333 -7.92 -9.32 0.17
C MET A 333 -8.99 -9.55 1.23
N VAL A 334 -8.87 -8.88 2.38
CA VAL A 334 -9.86 -9.01 3.45
C VAL A 334 -11.22 -8.49 2.99
N ARG A 335 -11.24 -7.35 2.31
CA ARG A 335 -12.46 -6.69 1.85
C ARG A 335 -13.17 -7.45 0.74
N LEU A 336 -12.45 -7.83 -0.32
CA LEU A 336 -13.04 -8.38 -1.53
C LEU A 336 -13.21 -9.90 -1.52
N VAL A 337 -12.39 -10.61 -0.74
CA VAL A 337 -12.33 -12.07 -0.79
C VAL A 337 -12.68 -12.67 0.55
N PHE A 338 -11.89 -12.40 1.59
CA PHE A 338 -12.02 -13.07 2.89
C PHE A 338 -13.40 -12.87 3.52
N ASN A 339 -13.81 -11.60 3.72
CA ASN A 339 -15.07 -11.29 4.39
C ASN A 339 -16.27 -11.86 3.61
N PRO A 340 -16.40 -11.64 2.28
CA PRO A 340 -17.48 -12.25 1.51
C PRO A 340 -17.52 -13.78 1.58
N VAL A 341 -16.38 -14.46 1.62
CA VAL A 341 -16.34 -15.93 1.75
C VAL A 341 -16.79 -16.37 3.14
N VAL A 342 -16.26 -15.75 4.21
CA VAL A 342 -16.67 -16.05 5.59
C VAL A 342 -18.17 -15.82 5.78
N PHE A 343 -18.72 -14.73 5.25
CA PHE A 343 -20.16 -14.44 5.35
C PHE A 343 -21.03 -15.45 4.60
N ARG A 344 -20.56 -15.96 3.44
CA ARG A 344 -21.26 -17.04 2.73
C ARG A 344 -21.20 -18.37 3.49
N LEU A 345 -20.10 -18.63 4.19
CA LEU A 345 -19.89 -19.83 5.00
C LEU A 345 -20.34 -19.67 6.46
N LYS A 346 -21.21 -18.68 6.77
CA LYS A 346 -21.65 -18.39 8.15
C LYS A 346 -22.32 -19.56 8.89
N HIS A 347 -22.79 -20.56 8.15
CA HIS A 347 -23.42 -21.78 8.70
C HIS A 347 -22.41 -22.89 9.01
N TRP A 348 -21.16 -22.76 8.58
CA TRP A 348 -20.11 -23.72 8.88
C TRP A 348 -19.52 -23.47 10.28
N PRO A 349 -18.92 -24.49 10.92
CA PRO A 349 -18.13 -24.28 12.12
C PRO A 349 -17.07 -23.19 11.90
N GLN A 350 -16.93 -22.26 12.85
CA GLN A 350 -16.03 -21.10 12.70
C GLN A 350 -14.61 -21.47 12.23
N PRO A 351 -13.94 -22.51 12.79
CA PRO A 351 -12.61 -22.89 12.32
C PRO A 351 -12.59 -23.32 10.84
N ALA A 352 -13.62 -24.03 10.38
CA ALA A 352 -13.74 -24.48 9.00
C ALA A 352 -14.00 -23.31 8.04
N ALA A 353 -14.88 -22.37 8.41
CA ALA A 353 -15.13 -21.16 7.62
C ALA A 353 -13.86 -20.30 7.46
N LEU A 354 -13.07 -20.15 8.54
CA LEU A 354 -11.81 -19.42 8.51
C LEU A 354 -10.73 -20.13 7.68
N ALA A 355 -10.66 -21.46 7.74
CA ALA A 355 -9.75 -22.25 6.91
C ALA A 355 -10.08 -22.07 5.42
N ALA A 356 -11.34 -22.29 5.05
CA ALA A 356 -11.81 -22.13 3.68
C ALA A 356 -11.57 -20.71 3.14
N ALA A 357 -11.90 -19.68 3.93
CA ALA A 357 -11.65 -18.29 3.53
C ALA A 357 -10.16 -17.98 3.36
N THR A 358 -9.30 -18.53 4.22
CA THR A 358 -7.84 -18.36 4.10
C THR A 358 -7.32 -19.04 2.83
N ALA A 359 -7.74 -20.28 2.55
CA ALA A 359 -7.36 -21.00 1.34
C ALA A 359 -7.76 -20.22 0.07
N VAL A 360 -8.98 -19.70 0.03
CA VAL A 360 -9.47 -18.88 -1.09
C VAL A 360 -8.66 -17.59 -1.22
N VAL A 361 -8.31 -16.92 -0.11
CA VAL A 361 -7.46 -15.71 -0.15
C VAL A 361 -6.10 -15.98 -0.77
N PHE A 362 -5.43 -17.08 -0.41
CA PHE A 362 -4.11 -17.40 -0.97
C PHE A 362 -4.19 -17.85 -2.43
N PHE A 363 -5.21 -18.61 -2.80
CA PHE A 363 -5.46 -18.96 -4.19
C PHE A 363 -5.71 -17.71 -5.06
N VAL A 364 -6.58 -16.80 -4.60
CA VAL A 364 -6.84 -15.54 -5.30
C VAL A 364 -5.61 -14.64 -5.29
N THR A 365 -4.81 -14.65 -4.22
CA THR A 365 -3.54 -13.92 -4.17
C THR A 365 -2.58 -14.38 -5.26
N TRP A 366 -2.40 -15.70 -5.42
CA TRP A 366 -1.59 -16.28 -6.49
C TRP A 366 -2.10 -15.88 -7.89
N LEU A 367 -3.40 -16.01 -8.14
CA LEU A 367 -4.01 -15.61 -9.42
C LEU A 367 -3.79 -14.12 -9.72
N LEU A 368 -4.04 -13.25 -8.73
CA LEU A 368 -3.89 -11.81 -8.88
C LEU A 368 -2.42 -11.37 -8.93
N HIS A 369 -1.50 -12.13 -8.34
CA HIS A 369 -0.07 -11.92 -8.54
C HIS A 369 0.30 -12.11 -10.02
N GLY A 370 -0.14 -13.21 -10.65
CA GLY A 370 0.03 -13.42 -12.09
C GLY A 370 -0.63 -12.34 -12.96
N TYR A 371 -1.83 -11.88 -12.57
CA TYR A 371 -2.51 -10.75 -13.23
C TYR A 371 -1.71 -9.45 -13.14
N GLN A 372 -1.11 -9.16 -11.98
CA GLN A 372 -0.23 -8.00 -11.81
C GLN A 372 1.04 -8.15 -12.67
N SER A 373 1.66 -9.33 -12.70
CA SER A 373 2.83 -9.60 -13.54
C SER A 373 2.53 -9.34 -15.01
N PHE A 374 1.36 -9.78 -15.51
CA PHE A 374 0.95 -9.53 -16.89
C PHE A 374 0.92 -8.03 -17.20
N TRP A 375 0.25 -7.22 -16.38
CA TRP A 375 0.15 -5.79 -16.66
C TRP A 375 1.50 -5.08 -16.56
N LEU A 376 2.33 -5.43 -15.59
CA LEU A 376 3.60 -4.73 -15.36
C LEU A 376 4.74 -5.21 -16.27
N ARG A 377 4.74 -6.47 -16.70
CA ARG A 377 5.84 -7.10 -17.46
C ARG A 377 5.44 -7.56 -18.86
N GLY A 378 4.14 -7.60 -19.18
CA GLY A 378 3.61 -8.08 -20.46
C GLY A 378 3.44 -9.61 -20.53
N THR A 379 3.88 -10.36 -19.51
CA THR A 379 3.81 -11.83 -19.49
C THR A 379 3.17 -12.34 -18.21
N TRP A 380 2.43 -13.45 -18.33
CA TRP A 380 1.86 -14.13 -17.17
C TRP A 380 3.00 -14.73 -16.32
N GLY A 381 3.04 -14.36 -15.04
CA GLY A 381 4.10 -14.75 -14.11
C GLY A 381 3.89 -16.10 -13.42
N PHE A 382 3.10 -17.02 -13.99
CA PHE A 382 2.78 -18.29 -13.35
C PHE A 382 3.95 -19.28 -13.48
N THR A 383 4.70 -19.48 -12.40
CA THR A 383 5.77 -20.47 -12.31
C THR A 383 5.48 -21.48 -11.21
N THR A 384 6.09 -22.67 -11.29
CA THR A 384 5.97 -23.68 -10.23
C THR A 384 6.47 -23.15 -8.87
N PRO A 385 7.63 -22.48 -8.76
CA PRO A 385 8.07 -21.90 -7.49
C PRO A 385 7.11 -20.86 -6.92
N ASP A 386 6.47 -20.03 -7.77
CA ASP A 386 5.43 -19.09 -7.34
C ASP A 386 4.21 -19.80 -6.75
N ALA A 387 3.68 -20.83 -7.42
CA ALA A 387 2.57 -21.61 -6.91
C ALA A 387 2.90 -22.32 -5.57
N VAL A 388 4.11 -22.89 -5.45
CA VAL A 388 4.57 -23.54 -4.22
C VAL A 388 4.73 -22.53 -3.09
N PHE A 389 5.33 -21.37 -3.36
CA PHE A 389 5.50 -20.29 -2.38
C PHE A 389 4.17 -19.88 -1.75
N TRP A 390 3.17 -19.54 -2.58
CA TRP A 390 1.86 -19.11 -2.09
C TRP A 390 1.11 -20.23 -1.38
N THR A 391 1.26 -21.48 -1.83
CA THR A 391 0.64 -22.65 -1.18
C THR A 391 1.23 -22.90 0.21
N VAL A 392 2.56 -22.89 0.34
CA VAL A 392 3.22 -23.13 1.63
C VAL A 392 2.96 -21.98 2.59
N LEU A 393 3.10 -20.72 2.16
CA LEU A 393 2.79 -19.56 3.00
C LEU A 393 1.31 -19.57 3.43
N GLY A 394 0.40 -19.89 2.50
CA GLY A 394 -1.02 -20.01 2.80
C GLY A 394 -1.34 -21.12 3.81
N GLY A 395 -0.69 -22.27 3.68
CA GLY A 395 -0.77 -23.38 4.63
C GLY A 395 -0.28 -22.97 6.03
N LEU A 396 0.86 -22.29 6.12
CA LEU A 396 1.43 -21.80 7.38
C LEU A 396 0.53 -20.76 8.06
N VAL A 397 -0.03 -19.81 7.28
CA VAL A 397 -1.01 -18.84 7.78
C VAL A 397 -2.28 -19.56 8.25
N MET A 398 -2.79 -20.52 7.48
CA MET A 398 -3.96 -21.31 7.84
C MET A 398 -3.74 -22.06 9.17
N VAL A 399 -2.57 -22.69 9.36
CA VAL A 399 -2.22 -23.34 10.63
C VAL A 399 -2.24 -22.34 11.79
N ASN A 400 -1.64 -21.15 11.64
CA ASN A 400 -1.71 -20.12 12.67
C ASN A 400 -3.15 -19.66 12.96
N VAL A 401 -3.96 -19.43 11.93
CA VAL A 401 -5.38 -19.08 12.08
C VAL A 401 -6.14 -20.17 12.84
N GLN A 402 -5.89 -21.45 12.54
CA GLN A 402 -6.53 -22.56 13.25
C GLN A 402 -6.09 -22.66 14.71
N ILE A 403 -4.80 -22.47 14.99
CA ILE A 403 -4.28 -22.44 16.36
C ILE A 403 -4.93 -21.30 17.14
N ASP A 404 -5.03 -20.11 16.55
CA ASP A 404 -5.59 -18.93 17.21
C ASP A 404 -7.11 -19.03 17.39
N ALA A 405 -7.83 -19.65 16.44
CA ALA A 405 -9.27 -19.91 16.59
C ALA A 405 -9.58 -20.93 17.69
N ARG A 406 -8.66 -21.85 17.99
CA ARG A 406 -8.82 -22.88 19.03
C ARG A 406 -8.32 -22.43 20.41
N LYS A 407 -7.47 -21.41 20.49
CA LYS A 407 -7.04 -20.84 21.77
C LYS A 407 -8.25 -20.19 22.46
N LYS A 408 -8.46 -20.55 23.73
CA LYS A 408 -9.41 -19.82 24.58
C LYS A 408 -8.98 -18.34 24.62
N PRO A 409 -9.92 -17.38 24.57
CA PRO A 409 -9.60 -15.97 24.73
C PRO A 409 -8.76 -15.82 26.00
N ALA A 410 -7.54 -15.27 25.87
CA ALA A 410 -6.73 -15.01 27.05
C ALA A 410 -7.55 -14.10 27.98
N ARG A 411 -7.72 -14.52 29.23
CA ARG A 411 -8.43 -13.75 30.26
C ARG A 411 -7.77 -12.36 30.27
N ALA A 412 -8.56 -11.30 30.04
CA ALA A 412 -8.02 -9.95 29.99
C ALA A 412 -7.23 -9.71 31.28
N LYS A 413 -5.91 -9.57 31.19
CA LYS A 413 -5.09 -9.19 32.35
C LYS A 413 -5.61 -7.82 32.79
N LEU A 414 -6.10 -7.76 34.03
CA LEU A 414 -6.49 -6.50 34.67
C LEU A 414 -5.33 -5.51 34.50
N ARG A 415 -5.66 -4.25 34.17
CA ARG A 415 -4.66 -3.20 34.09
C ARG A 415 -3.92 -3.14 35.44
N PRO A 416 -2.57 -3.16 35.44
CA PRO A 416 -1.80 -2.90 36.65
C PRO A 416 -2.27 -1.59 37.27
N ARG A 417 -2.45 -1.56 38.60
CA ARG A 417 -2.69 -0.30 39.31
C ARG A 417 -1.48 0.62 39.11
N ALA A 418 -1.70 1.93 39.11
CA ALA A 418 -0.65 2.93 38.91
C ALA A 418 0.51 2.81 39.94
N ASP A 419 0.25 2.13 41.06
CA ASP A 419 1.16 1.95 42.18
C ASP A 419 1.93 0.61 42.15
N GLU A 420 1.70 -0.24 41.14
CA GLU A 420 2.47 -1.47 40.96
C GLU A 420 3.82 -1.16 40.30
N PRO A 421 4.95 -1.64 40.85
CA PRO A 421 6.25 -1.49 40.20
C PRO A 421 6.18 -2.09 38.79
N PRO A 422 6.90 -1.51 37.81
CA PRO A 422 6.89 -2.04 36.45
C PRO A 422 7.24 -3.52 36.51
N PRO A 423 6.45 -4.39 35.83
CA PRO A 423 6.69 -5.82 35.90
C PRO A 423 8.15 -6.10 35.54
N GLY A 424 8.84 -6.85 36.41
CA GLY A 424 10.23 -7.23 36.18
C GLY A 424 10.42 -7.84 34.80
N PHE A 425 11.64 -7.73 34.26
CA PHE A 425 11.96 -8.25 32.93
C PHE A 425 11.65 -9.76 32.84
N ASP A 426 10.62 -10.12 32.06
CA ASP A 426 10.29 -11.52 31.77
C ASP A 426 11.22 -12.04 30.66
N PHE A 427 12.41 -12.48 31.08
CA PHE A 427 13.41 -13.05 30.18
C PHE A 427 12.89 -14.26 29.41
N LYS A 428 11.98 -15.05 30.00
CA LYS A 428 11.38 -16.22 29.32
C LYS A 428 10.47 -15.76 28.19
N ALA A 429 9.58 -14.80 28.43
CA ALA A 429 8.72 -14.26 27.37
C ALA A 429 9.52 -13.59 26.26
N LEU A 430 10.61 -12.88 26.60
CA LEU A 430 11.53 -12.29 25.62
C LEU A 430 12.24 -13.38 24.79
N ALA A 431 12.79 -14.41 25.43
CA ALA A 431 13.45 -15.51 24.74
C ALA A 431 12.48 -16.24 23.78
N VAL A 432 11.27 -16.56 24.25
CA VAL A 432 10.22 -17.17 23.40
C VAL A 432 9.87 -16.27 22.21
N ARG A 433 9.78 -14.96 22.43
CA ARG A 433 9.51 -14.00 21.35
C ARG A 433 10.66 -13.96 20.34
N SER A 434 11.90 -13.91 20.81
CA SER A 434 13.10 -13.91 19.94
C SER A 434 13.18 -15.17 19.10
N VAL A 435 12.95 -16.35 19.69
CA VAL A 435 12.90 -17.62 18.95
C VAL A 435 11.81 -17.62 17.89
N LYS A 436 10.61 -17.10 18.21
CA LYS A 436 9.52 -16.97 17.22
C LYS A 436 9.88 -16.04 16.07
N ILE A 437 10.54 -14.93 16.35
CA ILE A 437 11.01 -13.99 15.32
C ILE A 437 12.04 -14.68 14.44
N ALA A 438 13.07 -15.30 15.03
CA ALA A 438 14.11 -16.00 14.29
C ALA A 438 13.54 -17.13 13.41
N ALA A 439 12.63 -17.95 13.95
CA ALA A 439 11.99 -19.04 13.20
C ALA A 439 11.12 -18.52 12.04
N THR A 440 10.33 -17.46 12.29
CA THR A 440 9.50 -16.85 11.24
C THR A 440 10.38 -16.24 10.15
N PHE A 441 11.40 -15.48 10.54
CA PHE A 441 12.35 -14.87 9.62
C PHE A 441 13.08 -15.91 8.76
N ALA A 442 13.66 -16.95 9.39
CA ALA A 442 14.36 -18.03 8.69
C ALA A 442 13.45 -18.80 7.73
N THR A 443 12.18 -19.02 8.09
CA THR A 443 11.22 -19.67 7.20
C THR A 443 10.89 -18.77 6.00
N ILE A 444 10.70 -17.47 6.23
CA ILE A 444 10.39 -16.52 5.16
C ILE A 444 11.59 -16.33 4.22
N THR A 445 12.82 -16.25 4.71
CA THR A 445 14.01 -16.16 3.85
C THR A 445 14.15 -17.40 2.97
N LEU A 446 13.88 -18.60 3.52
CA LEU A 446 13.88 -19.85 2.77
C LEU A 446 12.76 -19.90 1.72
N LEU A 447 11.56 -19.44 2.05
CA LEU A 447 10.47 -19.35 1.08
C LEU A 447 10.75 -18.32 -0.01
N TRP A 448 11.38 -17.20 0.34
CA TRP A 448 11.74 -16.15 -0.62
C TRP A 448 12.79 -16.62 -1.62
N SER A 449 13.76 -17.42 -1.17
CA SER A 449 14.75 -18.02 -2.07
C SER A 449 14.15 -19.02 -3.05
N LEU A 450 13.15 -19.81 -2.60
CA LEU A 450 12.35 -20.65 -3.49
C LEU A 450 11.65 -19.80 -4.54
N TRP A 451 10.97 -18.73 -4.11
CA TRP A 451 10.18 -17.88 -5.00
C TRP A 451 11.00 -17.21 -6.11
N ASN A 452 12.25 -16.83 -5.82
CA ASN A 452 13.18 -16.25 -6.79
C ASN A 452 13.93 -17.29 -7.63
N SER A 453 13.77 -18.60 -7.37
CA SER A 453 14.47 -19.63 -8.12
C SER A 453 13.80 -19.88 -9.48
N PRO A 454 14.57 -20.18 -10.55
CA PRO A 454 13.99 -20.48 -11.87
C PRO A 454 13.09 -21.72 -11.88
N SER A 455 13.44 -22.71 -11.06
CA SER A 455 12.70 -23.95 -10.87
C SER A 455 12.91 -24.50 -9.46
N VAL A 456 12.07 -25.47 -9.07
CA VAL A 456 12.23 -26.18 -7.79
C VAL A 456 13.52 -27.01 -7.77
N SER A 457 13.95 -27.58 -8.91
CA SER A 457 15.21 -28.33 -8.99
C SER A 457 16.42 -27.42 -8.79
N ALA A 458 16.44 -26.25 -9.44
CA ALA A 458 17.51 -25.26 -9.28
C ALA A 458 17.61 -24.77 -7.83
N TRP A 459 16.48 -24.65 -7.14
CA TRP A 459 16.45 -24.32 -5.72
C TRP A 459 17.09 -25.41 -4.86
N PHE A 460 16.78 -26.70 -5.10
CA PHE A 460 17.44 -27.80 -4.39
C PHE A 460 18.94 -27.89 -4.69
N GLU A 461 19.36 -27.64 -5.94
CA GLU A 461 20.77 -27.58 -6.30
C GLU A 461 21.50 -26.44 -5.59
N LEU A 462 20.87 -25.26 -5.48
CA LEU A 462 21.38 -24.14 -4.70
C LEU A 462 21.55 -24.51 -3.21
N LEU A 463 20.53 -25.15 -2.61
CA LEU A 463 20.62 -25.60 -1.23
C LEU A 463 21.69 -26.66 -1.05
N GLY A 464 21.82 -27.60 -1.99
CA GLY A 464 22.84 -28.65 -1.98
C GLY A 464 24.25 -28.06 -1.97
N ARG A 465 24.54 -27.14 -2.90
CA ARG A 465 25.84 -26.43 -2.96
C ARG A 465 26.12 -25.57 -1.73
N GLY A 466 25.08 -24.98 -1.16
CA GLY A 466 25.19 -24.17 0.05
C GLY A 466 25.35 -24.99 1.34
N LEU A 467 24.85 -26.22 1.39
CA LEU A 467 24.94 -27.08 2.58
C LEU A 467 26.22 -27.93 2.62
N GLN A 468 26.88 -28.13 1.48
CA GLN A 468 28.20 -28.77 1.44
C GLN A 468 29.21 -27.88 2.15
N ALA A 469 29.88 -28.40 3.18
CA ALA A 469 31.04 -27.74 3.75
C ALA A 469 32.16 -27.76 2.71
N SER A 470 32.61 -26.58 2.31
CA SER A 470 33.79 -26.37 1.46
C SER A 470 35.06 -26.84 2.15
#